data_AF-A0A7K4H9L9-F1
#
_entry.id   AF-A0A7K4H9L9-F1
#
_cell.length_a   1.000
_cell.length_b   1.000
_cell.length_c   1.000
_cell.angle_alpha   90.00
_cell.angle_beta   90.00
_cell.angle_gamma   90.00
#
_symmetry.space_group_name_H-M   'P 1'
#
loop_
_entity.id
_entity.type
_entity.pdbx_description
1 polymer ?
#
loop_
_entity_poly.entity_id
_entity_poly.type
_entity_poly.pdbx_seq_one_letter_code
_entity_poly.pdbx_strand_id
1 'polypeptide(L)'
;MDIGELRRQIDSGKLKLSGSYSCIESGKLINNVGEAFEYEINHGWDILSANSCDRQWGSFNIRLSEYIKKQNYSDEELNAVLSSIQLEHIHWDWFKKSVCYTADGYEWFYIFADSKPQGACLIYHPKDSIIDSGDIFYIEFLAVAPWNIDNPIAEREFKRIGSLIIKCVLNFAVNTLKLKPGFSLHSLPQSKGFYEKLGMENYPERDKDGLAYFEISRAKSAELLGAA
;
A
#
# COMPACT_ATOMS: atom_id res chain seq x y z
N MET A 1 19.02 -20.65 -0.03
CA MET A 1 19.16 -19.62 1.02
C MET A 1 17.79 -19.39 1.61
N ASP A 2 17.62 -19.57 2.91
CA ASP A 2 16.35 -19.33 3.59
C ASP A 2 16.08 -17.81 3.69
N ILE A 3 14.81 -17.41 3.62
CA ILE A 3 14.35 -16.00 3.70
C ILE A 3 14.81 -15.37 5.03
N GLY A 4 14.80 -16.15 6.12
CA GLY A 4 15.27 -15.70 7.42
C GLY A 4 16.77 -15.39 7.44
N GLU A 5 17.58 -16.16 6.70
CA GLU A 5 19.02 -15.90 6.59
C GLU A 5 19.31 -14.66 5.74
N LEU A 6 18.56 -14.48 4.64
CA LEU A 6 18.70 -13.29 3.80
C LEU A 6 18.39 -12.01 4.59
N ARG A 7 17.32 -12.03 5.39
CA ARG A 7 16.94 -10.88 6.24
C ARG A 7 18.03 -10.53 7.26
N ARG A 8 18.60 -11.53 7.95
CA ARG A 8 19.73 -11.32 8.89
C ARG A 8 20.95 -10.70 8.21
N GLN A 9 21.26 -11.10 6.98
CA GLN A 9 22.40 -10.56 6.25
C GLN A 9 22.19 -9.09 5.83
N ILE A 10 20.96 -8.73 5.47
CA ILE A 10 20.57 -7.34 5.21
C ILE A 10 20.65 -6.51 6.50
N ASP A 11 20.06 -6.99 7.59
CA ASP A 11 20.04 -6.26 8.86
C ASP A 11 21.45 -6.06 9.46
N SER A 12 22.36 -7.01 9.23
CA SER A 12 23.77 -6.89 9.65
C SER A 12 24.63 -6.03 8.71
N GLY A 13 24.06 -5.52 7.61
CA GLY A 13 24.78 -4.75 6.60
C GLY A 13 25.82 -5.57 5.82
N LYS A 14 25.82 -6.91 5.98
CA LYS A 14 26.73 -7.83 5.27
C LYS A 14 26.39 -7.93 3.79
N LEU A 15 25.11 -7.74 3.46
CA LEU A 15 24.63 -7.75 2.08
C LEU A 15 24.44 -6.31 1.60
N LYS A 16 25.30 -5.85 0.70
CA LYS A 16 25.09 -4.59 -0.03
C LYS A 16 24.26 -4.90 -1.28
N LEU A 17 22.96 -4.77 -1.15
CA LEU A 17 22.05 -4.84 -2.29
C LEU A 17 21.83 -3.45 -2.84
N SER A 18 21.88 -3.31 -4.16
CA SER A 18 21.32 -2.17 -4.88
C SER A 18 19.99 -2.62 -5.46
N GLY A 19 18.88 -2.16 -4.89
CA GLY A 19 17.59 -2.26 -5.56
C GLY A 19 17.63 -1.49 -6.88
N SER A 20 16.86 -1.93 -7.88
CA SER A 20 16.64 -1.16 -9.09
C SER A 20 15.42 -0.30 -8.88
N TYR A 21 15.56 0.82 -8.16
CA TYR A 21 14.47 1.77 -7.97
C TYR A 21 14.87 3.16 -8.43
N SER A 22 13.87 3.92 -8.85
CA SER A 22 14.01 5.32 -9.26
C SER A 22 12.88 6.13 -8.66
N CYS A 23 13.18 7.35 -8.20
CA CYS A 23 12.16 8.30 -7.81
C CYS A 23 11.40 8.75 -9.05
N ILE A 24 10.09 8.51 -9.09
CA ILE A 24 9.21 8.87 -10.21
C ILE A 24 8.26 10.02 -9.88
N GLU A 25 8.08 10.32 -8.60
CA GLU A 25 7.26 11.44 -8.13
C GLU A 25 7.79 11.92 -6.78
N SER A 26 7.80 13.24 -6.58
CA SER A 26 8.19 13.85 -5.32
C SER A 26 7.33 15.08 -5.04
N GLY A 27 7.17 15.43 -3.77
CA GLY A 27 6.45 16.64 -3.39
C GLY A 27 6.41 16.82 -1.88
N LYS A 28 5.41 17.55 -1.39
CA LYS A 28 5.25 17.84 0.04
C LYS A 28 4.03 17.17 0.64
N LEU A 29 4.22 16.55 1.80
CA LEU A 29 3.17 16.13 2.71
C LEU A 29 3.12 17.08 3.90
N ILE A 30 1.91 17.34 4.40
CA ILE A 30 1.71 18.08 5.64
C ILE A 30 1.29 17.08 6.71
N ASN A 31 2.00 17.06 7.83
CA ASN A 31 1.64 16.19 8.95
C ASN A 31 0.43 16.75 9.73
N ASN A 32 -0.01 16.03 10.76
CA ASN A 32 -1.13 16.43 11.61
C ASN A 32 -0.92 17.73 12.40
N VAL A 33 0.33 18.14 12.64
CA VAL A 33 0.66 19.39 13.34
C VAL A 33 0.97 20.56 12.39
N GLY A 34 0.85 20.35 11.07
CA GLY A 34 1.02 21.40 10.06
C GLY A 34 2.44 21.56 9.51
N GLU A 35 3.37 20.68 9.88
CA GLU A 35 4.74 20.68 9.38
C GLU A 35 4.84 20.02 8.00
N ALA A 36 5.68 20.57 7.14
CA ALA A 36 5.89 20.08 5.78
C ALA A 36 7.08 19.12 5.70
N PHE A 37 6.87 17.97 5.08
CA PHE A 37 7.87 16.95 4.81
C PHE A 37 7.96 16.70 3.31
N GLU A 38 9.17 16.62 2.79
CA GLU A 38 9.37 16.10 1.43
C GLU A 38 9.03 14.61 1.41
N TYR A 39 8.33 14.20 0.36
CA TYR A 39 8.07 12.80 0.06
C TYR A 39 8.64 12.43 -1.30
N GLU A 40 8.97 11.16 -1.44
CA GLU A 40 9.37 10.53 -2.70
C GLU A 40 8.58 9.25 -2.90
N ILE A 41 8.12 9.02 -4.13
CA ILE A 41 7.55 7.75 -4.58
C ILE A 41 8.57 7.11 -5.51
N ASN A 42 9.09 5.98 -5.06
CA ASN A 42 10.07 5.19 -5.77
C ASN A 42 9.37 4.06 -6.52
N HIS A 43 9.68 3.90 -7.81
CA HIS A 43 9.27 2.79 -8.64
C HIS A 43 10.44 1.82 -8.84
N GLY A 44 10.15 0.54 -8.72
CA GLY A 44 11.07 -0.56 -8.98
C GLY A 44 11.27 -1.48 -7.78
N TRP A 45 11.78 -2.67 -8.05
CA TRP A 45 12.00 -3.69 -7.02
C TRP A 45 13.12 -3.26 -6.06
N ASP A 46 12.77 -3.15 -4.78
CA ASP A 46 13.72 -2.88 -3.71
C ASP A 46 13.38 -3.66 -2.44
N ILE A 47 14.12 -4.75 -2.24
CA ILE A 47 14.01 -5.59 -1.05
C ILE A 47 14.42 -4.86 0.24
N LEU A 48 15.23 -3.80 0.16
CA LEU A 48 15.58 -2.98 1.33
C LEU A 48 14.38 -2.15 1.78
N SER A 49 13.67 -1.51 0.85
CA SER A 49 12.40 -0.83 1.12
C SER A 49 11.36 -1.79 1.70
N ALA A 50 11.22 -2.99 1.12
CA ALA A 50 10.33 -4.03 1.65
C ALA A 50 10.69 -4.42 3.10
N ASN A 51 11.97 -4.65 3.40
CA ASN A 51 12.43 -4.92 4.77
C ASN A 51 12.18 -3.75 5.72
N SER A 52 12.34 -2.51 5.23
CA SER A 52 12.09 -1.29 6.00
C SER A 52 10.62 -1.18 6.41
N CYS A 53 9.69 -1.48 5.50
CA CYS A 53 8.25 -1.57 5.82
C CYS A 53 8.03 -2.57 6.96
N ASP A 54 8.49 -3.81 6.81
CA ASP A 54 8.28 -4.85 7.82
C ASP A 54 8.83 -4.46 9.20
N ARG A 55 10.05 -3.92 9.23
CA ARG A 55 10.72 -3.54 10.49
C ARG A 55 10.00 -2.40 11.18
N GLN A 56 9.74 -1.32 10.47
CA GLN A 56 9.19 -0.10 11.09
C GLN A 56 7.71 -0.28 11.43
N TRP A 57 6.93 -0.88 10.52
CA TRP A 57 5.50 -1.13 10.75
C TRP A 57 5.31 -2.20 11.83
N GLY A 58 6.11 -3.26 11.80
CA GLY A 58 6.13 -4.29 12.85
C GLY A 58 6.45 -3.73 14.23
N SER A 59 7.47 -2.86 14.34
CA SER A 59 7.81 -2.20 15.61
C SER A 59 6.66 -1.34 16.13
N PHE A 60 5.97 -0.60 15.27
CA PHE A 60 4.80 0.18 15.67
C PHE A 60 3.65 -0.72 16.13
N ASN A 61 3.39 -1.81 15.42
CA ASN A 61 2.32 -2.75 15.75
C ASN A 61 2.56 -3.46 17.09
N ILE A 62 3.82 -3.78 17.43
CA ILE A 62 4.18 -4.30 18.76
C ILE A 62 3.83 -3.27 19.84
N ARG A 63 4.27 -2.01 19.66
CA ARG A 63 3.95 -0.92 20.60
C ARG A 63 2.44 -0.70 20.76
N LEU A 64 1.71 -0.76 19.65
CA LEU A 64 0.26 -0.65 19.63
C LEU A 64 -0.40 -1.81 20.41
N SER A 65 0.05 -3.04 20.17
CA SER A 65 -0.44 -4.24 20.89
C SER A 65 -0.17 -4.17 22.39
N GLU A 66 1.03 -3.72 22.78
CA GLU A 66 1.39 -3.49 24.17
C GLU A 66 0.52 -2.41 24.82
N TYR A 67 0.22 -1.33 24.10
CA TYR A 67 -0.66 -0.27 24.59
C TYR A 67 -2.06 -0.81 24.82
N ILE A 68 -2.66 -1.49 23.84
CA ILE A 68 -4.00 -2.06 23.93
C ILE A 68 -4.09 -3.02 25.12
N LYS A 69 -3.11 -3.91 25.29
CA LYS A 69 -3.07 -4.87 26.41
C LYS A 69 -3.00 -4.20 27.78
N LYS A 70 -2.41 -3.00 27.88
CA LYS A 70 -2.35 -2.22 29.13
C LYS A 70 -3.65 -1.48 29.43
N GLN A 71 -4.52 -1.31 28.43
CA GLN A 71 -5.83 -0.74 28.65
C GLN A 71 -6.76 -1.82 29.20
N ASN A 72 -7.52 -1.49 30.24
CA ASN A 72 -8.57 -2.37 30.76
C ASN A 72 -9.84 -2.20 29.93
N TYR A 73 -9.76 -2.41 28.63
CA TYR A 73 -10.92 -2.31 27.74
C TYR A 73 -11.95 -3.38 28.08
N SER A 74 -13.24 -3.01 28.01
CA SER A 74 -14.30 -4.01 27.92
C SER A 74 -14.18 -4.80 26.60
N ASP A 75 -14.87 -5.93 26.50
CA ASP A 75 -14.88 -6.72 25.26
C ASP A 75 -15.43 -5.89 24.07
N GLU A 76 -16.42 -5.03 24.30
CA GLU A 76 -16.95 -4.13 23.27
C GLU A 76 -15.92 -3.08 22.83
N GLU A 77 -15.24 -2.44 23.79
CA GLU A 77 -14.21 -1.44 23.51
C GLU A 77 -13.02 -2.06 22.77
N LEU A 78 -12.59 -3.25 23.19
CA LEU A 78 -11.52 -3.98 22.53
C LEU A 78 -11.89 -4.31 21.09
N ASN A 79 -13.09 -4.82 20.84
CA ASN A 79 -13.56 -5.12 19.48
C ASN A 79 -13.62 -3.87 18.59
N ALA A 80 -14.05 -2.73 19.14
CA ALA A 80 -14.05 -1.46 18.42
C ALA A 80 -12.62 -1.00 18.06
N VAL A 81 -11.68 -1.09 19.01
CA VAL A 81 -10.27 -0.76 18.79
C VAL A 81 -9.64 -1.68 17.73
N LEU A 82 -9.81 -3.00 17.86
CA LEU A 82 -9.28 -3.98 16.90
C LEU A 82 -9.84 -3.75 15.48
N SER A 83 -11.10 -3.36 15.36
CA SER A 83 -11.73 -3.03 14.08
C SER A 83 -11.15 -1.76 13.44
N SER A 84 -10.77 -0.76 14.25
CA SER A 84 -10.23 0.52 13.77
C SER A 84 -8.78 0.46 13.27
N ILE A 85 -7.94 -0.37 13.89
CA ILE A 85 -6.50 -0.44 13.61
C ILE A 85 -6.14 -1.34 12.41
N GLN A 86 -7.15 -1.88 11.71
CA GLN A 86 -7.03 -2.71 10.50
C GLN A 86 -5.92 -3.79 10.61
N LEU A 87 -5.93 -4.58 11.69
CA LEU A 87 -4.92 -5.61 11.98
C LEU A 87 -4.67 -6.60 10.84
N GLU A 88 -5.63 -6.75 9.93
CA GLU A 88 -5.46 -7.60 8.76
C GLU A 88 -4.32 -7.13 7.84
N HIS A 89 -3.81 -5.90 7.91
CA HIS A 89 -2.61 -5.55 7.13
C HIS A 89 -1.31 -6.05 7.79
N ILE A 90 -1.36 -6.50 9.05
CA ILE A 90 -0.17 -6.92 9.82
C ILE A 90 0.44 -8.23 9.28
N HIS A 91 -0.36 -9.08 8.64
CA HIS A 91 0.16 -10.34 8.08
C HIS A 91 0.94 -10.13 6.78
N TRP A 92 1.07 -8.91 6.27
CA TRP A 92 1.82 -8.64 5.05
C TRP A 92 3.31 -8.57 5.36
N ASP A 93 3.97 -9.72 5.20
CA ASP A 93 5.43 -9.83 5.12
C ASP A 93 5.89 -9.30 3.76
N TRP A 94 6.18 -7.99 3.70
CA TRP A 94 6.58 -7.30 2.47
C TRP A 94 7.88 -7.83 1.92
N PHE A 95 8.82 -8.19 2.78
CA PHE A 95 10.08 -8.80 2.37
C PHE A 95 9.84 -10.12 1.65
N LYS A 96 9.06 -11.03 2.23
CA LYS A 96 8.71 -12.32 1.62
C LYS A 96 7.95 -12.10 0.31
N LYS A 97 7.00 -11.17 0.28
CA LYS A 97 6.29 -10.79 -0.96
C LYS A 97 7.29 -10.29 -2.01
N SER A 98 8.25 -9.44 -1.65
CA SER A 98 9.27 -8.95 -2.60
C SER A 98 10.14 -10.06 -3.19
N VAL A 99 10.36 -11.15 -2.46
CA VAL A 99 11.07 -12.33 -2.99
C VAL A 99 10.18 -13.16 -3.91
N CYS A 100 8.88 -13.25 -3.61
CA CYS A 100 7.93 -14.07 -4.38
C CYS A 100 7.41 -13.40 -5.67
N TYR A 101 7.30 -12.08 -5.69
CA TYR A 101 6.69 -11.32 -6.78
C TYR A 101 7.74 -10.52 -7.54
N THR A 102 8.54 -11.24 -8.34
CA THR A 102 9.65 -10.71 -9.15
C THR A 102 9.51 -11.00 -10.65
N ALA A 103 8.45 -11.71 -11.05
CA ALA A 103 8.18 -12.03 -12.44
C ALA A 103 7.81 -10.78 -13.25
N ASP A 104 7.97 -10.86 -14.57
CA ASP A 104 7.56 -9.81 -15.49
C ASP A 104 6.08 -9.44 -15.28
N GLY A 105 5.78 -8.15 -15.38
CA GLY A 105 4.44 -7.60 -15.14
C GLY A 105 4.18 -7.17 -13.70
N TYR A 106 5.01 -7.56 -12.73
CA TYR A 106 4.95 -7.00 -11.38
C TYR A 106 5.73 -5.70 -11.26
N GLU A 107 5.07 -4.65 -10.76
CA GLU A 107 5.70 -3.35 -10.54
C GLU A 107 5.55 -2.92 -9.08
N TRP A 108 6.66 -2.53 -8.48
CA TRP A 108 6.77 -2.17 -7.07
C TRP A 108 6.84 -0.66 -6.89
N PHE A 109 6.11 -0.16 -5.89
CA PHE A 109 6.10 1.26 -5.53
C PHE A 109 6.18 1.43 -4.01
N TYR A 110 7.02 2.36 -3.58
CA TYR A 110 7.19 2.72 -2.17
C TYR A 110 7.15 4.23 -2.02
N ILE A 111 6.37 4.71 -1.05
CA ILE A 111 6.38 6.13 -0.69
C ILE A 111 7.14 6.33 0.61
N PHE A 112 8.08 7.26 0.61
CA PHE A 112 8.88 7.66 1.76
C PHE A 112 8.63 9.12 2.10
N ALA A 113 8.55 9.43 3.39
CA ALA A 113 8.61 10.77 3.94
C ALA A 113 9.13 10.66 5.37
N ASP A 114 9.78 11.70 5.90
CA ASP A 114 10.41 11.65 7.23
C ASP A 114 11.37 10.44 7.39
N SER A 115 12.14 10.14 6.34
CA SER A 115 13.09 9.02 6.29
C SER A 115 12.51 7.62 6.58
N LYS A 116 11.19 7.45 6.48
CA LYS A 116 10.51 6.18 6.75
C LYS A 116 9.45 5.85 5.68
N PRO A 117 9.16 4.55 5.44
CA PRO A 117 8.17 4.14 4.47
C PRO A 117 6.77 4.47 4.98
N GLN A 118 6.05 5.29 4.22
CA GLN A 118 4.68 5.72 4.51
C GLN A 118 3.63 4.84 3.87
N GLY A 119 4.00 4.07 2.85
CA GLY A 119 3.13 3.14 2.13
C GLY A 119 3.87 2.32 1.09
N ALA A 120 3.25 1.24 0.65
CA ALA A 120 3.77 0.35 -0.37
C ALA A 120 2.64 -0.16 -1.26
N CYS A 121 2.92 -0.29 -2.55
CA CYS A 121 1.99 -0.80 -3.55
C CYS A 121 2.72 -1.78 -4.48
N LEU A 122 2.06 -2.89 -4.78
CA LEU A 122 2.45 -3.84 -5.82
C LEU A 122 1.29 -3.93 -6.81
N ILE A 123 1.60 -3.73 -8.09
CA ILE A 123 0.64 -4.00 -9.16
C ILE A 123 1.10 -5.16 -10.03
N TYR A 124 0.15 -5.75 -10.73
CA TYR A 124 0.38 -6.69 -11.82
C TYR A 124 -0.26 -6.15 -13.10
N HIS A 125 0.45 -6.27 -14.21
CA HIS A 125 -0.04 -5.89 -15.53
C HIS A 125 0.46 -6.85 -16.62
N PRO A 126 -0.26 -6.97 -17.76
CA PRO A 126 -1.59 -6.41 -18.01
C PRO A 126 -2.69 -7.18 -17.26
N LYS A 127 -3.86 -6.54 -17.13
CA LYS A 127 -5.09 -7.15 -16.61
C LYS A 127 -6.26 -6.77 -17.51
N ASP A 128 -7.06 -7.75 -17.92
CA ASP A 128 -8.29 -7.51 -18.68
C ASP A 128 -9.32 -6.73 -17.85
N SER A 129 -9.77 -5.60 -18.37
CA SER A 129 -10.90 -4.84 -17.83
C SER A 129 -12.20 -5.66 -17.91
N ILE A 130 -13.06 -5.54 -16.90
CA ILE A 130 -14.43 -6.06 -16.95
C ILE A 130 -15.41 -5.06 -17.56
N ILE A 131 -15.11 -3.76 -17.44
CA ILE A 131 -15.97 -2.66 -17.90
C ILE A 131 -15.89 -2.51 -19.42
N ASP A 132 -14.68 -2.56 -19.98
CA ASP A 132 -14.45 -2.44 -21.42
C ASP A 132 -13.36 -3.38 -21.94
N SER A 133 -13.22 -3.48 -23.26
CA SER A 133 -12.21 -4.34 -23.88
C SER A 133 -10.82 -3.70 -23.84
N GLY A 134 -9.94 -4.10 -22.92
CA GLY A 134 -8.52 -3.75 -22.99
C GLY A 134 -7.74 -3.92 -21.71
N ASP A 135 -6.46 -3.58 -21.79
CA ASP A 135 -5.49 -3.82 -20.72
C ASP A 135 -5.40 -2.64 -19.75
N ILE A 136 -5.73 -2.94 -18.49
CA ILE A 136 -5.52 -2.10 -17.32
C ILE A 136 -4.46 -2.77 -16.42
N PHE A 137 -4.25 -2.26 -15.20
CA PHE A 137 -3.46 -2.97 -14.18
C PHE A 137 -4.33 -3.49 -13.03
N TYR A 138 -3.80 -4.46 -12.30
CA TYR A 138 -4.37 -5.01 -11.08
C TYR A 138 -3.54 -4.57 -9.88
N ILE A 139 -4.16 -4.02 -8.83
CA ILE A 139 -3.47 -3.78 -7.56
C ILE A 139 -3.45 -5.10 -6.77
N GLU A 140 -2.28 -5.70 -6.69
CA GLU A 140 -2.05 -6.95 -5.95
C GLU A 140 -2.00 -6.68 -4.44
N PHE A 141 -1.22 -5.68 -4.02
CA PHE A 141 -1.16 -5.24 -2.63
C PHE A 141 -1.07 -3.73 -2.53
N LEU A 142 -1.78 -3.15 -1.55
CA LEU A 142 -1.70 -1.73 -1.21
C LEU A 142 -1.86 -1.56 0.30
N ALA A 143 -0.85 -1.00 0.97
CA ALA A 143 -0.97 -0.59 2.36
C ALA A 143 -0.34 0.77 2.61
N VAL A 144 -0.82 1.39 3.68
CA VAL A 144 -0.22 2.57 4.29
C VAL A 144 0.36 2.18 5.64
N ALA A 145 1.37 2.92 6.09
CA ALA A 145 1.99 2.68 7.38
C ALA A 145 0.97 2.79 8.53
N PRO A 146 1.11 2.00 9.61
CA PRO A 146 0.11 1.92 10.67
C PRO A 146 -0.09 3.23 11.44
N TRP A 147 0.93 4.10 11.50
CA TRP A 147 0.82 5.45 12.06
C TRP A 147 0.02 6.43 11.19
N ASN A 148 -0.34 6.06 9.96
CA ASN A 148 -1.22 6.83 9.07
C ASN A 148 -2.66 6.29 9.05
N ILE A 149 -2.97 5.32 9.92
CA ILE A 149 -4.29 4.73 10.14
C ILE A 149 -4.79 5.18 11.52
N ASP A 150 -6.10 5.31 11.70
CA ASP A 150 -6.66 5.62 13.03
C ASP A 150 -6.26 4.53 14.03
N ASN A 151 -5.74 4.96 15.18
CA ASN A 151 -5.26 4.06 16.21
C ASN A 151 -5.32 4.75 17.59
N PRO A 152 -5.35 3.98 18.69
CA PRO A 152 -5.51 4.51 20.04
C PRO A 152 -4.24 5.15 20.64
N ILE A 153 -3.07 5.08 19.97
CA ILE A 153 -1.81 5.58 20.52
C ILE A 153 -1.40 6.96 19.99
N ALA A 154 -1.85 7.33 18.79
CA ALA A 154 -1.55 8.61 18.18
C ALA A 154 -2.56 8.94 17.08
N GLU A 155 -2.77 10.24 16.83
CA GLU A 155 -3.42 10.69 15.61
C GLU A 155 -2.60 10.30 14.36
N ARG A 156 -3.29 10.21 13.21
CA ARG A 156 -2.63 9.91 11.93
C ARG A 156 -1.56 10.94 11.61
N GLU A 157 -0.33 10.50 11.38
CA GLU A 157 0.78 11.40 11.05
C GLU A 157 0.55 12.09 9.70
N PHE A 158 0.28 11.30 8.66
CA PHE A 158 -0.09 11.79 7.33
C PHE A 158 -1.45 11.25 6.89
N LYS A 159 -2.17 12.06 6.11
CA LYS A 159 -3.45 11.68 5.49
C LYS A 159 -3.26 11.47 3.98
N ARG A 160 -4.17 10.70 3.38
CA ARG A 160 -4.27 10.49 1.91
C ARG A 160 -3.11 9.74 1.25
N ILE A 161 -2.23 9.08 2.01
CA ILE A 161 -1.11 8.31 1.45
C ILE A 161 -1.56 7.25 0.43
N GLY A 162 -2.64 6.51 0.74
CA GLY A 162 -3.19 5.50 -0.19
C GLY A 162 -3.70 6.12 -1.50
N SER A 163 -4.36 7.26 -1.45
CA SER A 163 -4.81 7.99 -2.65
C SER A 163 -3.64 8.53 -3.47
N LEU A 164 -2.60 9.03 -2.79
CA LEU A 164 -1.41 9.57 -3.42
C LEU A 164 -0.65 8.50 -4.21
N ILE A 165 -0.40 7.34 -3.60
CA ILE A 165 0.28 6.23 -4.29
C ILE A 165 -0.57 5.66 -5.44
N ILE A 166 -1.90 5.54 -5.28
CA ILE A 166 -2.78 5.11 -6.39
C ILE A 166 -2.69 6.07 -7.57
N LYS A 167 -2.71 7.39 -7.32
CA LYS A 167 -2.61 8.40 -8.39
C LYS A 167 -1.27 8.28 -9.13
N CYS A 168 -0.17 8.15 -8.39
CA CYS A 168 1.17 7.96 -8.95
C CYS A 168 1.25 6.70 -9.83
N VAL A 169 0.73 5.58 -9.31
CA VAL A 169 0.71 4.29 -10.01
C VAL A 169 -0.15 4.35 -11.28
N LEU A 170 -1.33 4.98 -11.21
CA LEU A 170 -2.19 5.18 -12.38
C LEU A 170 -1.50 6.05 -13.44
N ASN A 171 -0.81 7.11 -13.04
CA ASN A 171 -0.04 7.96 -13.94
C ASN A 171 1.10 7.17 -14.61
N PHE A 172 1.84 6.36 -13.84
CA PHE A 172 2.87 5.47 -14.36
C PHE A 172 2.32 4.45 -15.35
N ALA A 173 1.21 3.78 -15.02
CA ALA A 173 0.59 2.77 -15.88
C ALA A 173 0.17 3.35 -17.25
N VAL A 174 -0.45 4.53 -17.25
CA VAL A 174 -0.90 5.18 -18.50
C VAL A 174 0.28 5.73 -19.30
N ASN A 175 1.19 6.45 -18.66
CA ASN A 175 2.22 7.21 -19.36
C ASN A 175 3.47 6.39 -19.67
N THR A 176 3.82 5.43 -18.82
CA THR A 176 5.01 4.58 -18.98
C THR A 176 4.64 3.25 -19.60
N LEU A 177 3.69 2.51 -19.02
CA LEU A 177 3.29 1.17 -19.49
C LEU A 177 2.35 1.19 -20.70
N LYS A 178 1.80 2.37 -21.05
CA LYS A 178 0.86 2.57 -22.16
C LYS A 178 -0.45 1.78 -22.02
N LEU A 179 -0.83 1.48 -20.77
CA LEU A 179 -2.10 0.83 -20.45
C LEU A 179 -3.26 1.82 -20.61
N LYS A 180 -4.48 1.28 -20.73
CA LYS A 180 -5.68 2.10 -20.66
C LYS A 180 -5.83 2.70 -19.25
N PRO A 181 -6.40 3.91 -19.12
CA PRO A 181 -6.74 4.46 -17.81
C PRO A 181 -7.80 3.58 -17.14
N GLY A 182 -7.41 2.93 -16.05
CA GLY A 182 -8.25 2.01 -15.30
C GLY A 182 -7.39 1.12 -14.41
N PHE A 183 -8.00 0.56 -13.36
CA PHE A 183 -7.39 -0.48 -12.55
C PHE A 183 -8.44 -1.28 -11.79
N SER A 184 -8.07 -2.49 -11.40
CA SER A 184 -8.92 -3.37 -10.59
C SER A 184 -8.18 -3.94 -9.39
N LEU A 185 -8.92 -4.47 -8.43
CA LEU A 185 -8.39 -5.09 -7.22
C LEU A 185 -9.40 -6.03 -6.58
N HIS A 186 -8.92 -6.86 -5.66
CA HIS A 186 -9.78 -7.55 -4.70
C HIS A 186 -9.66 -6.84 -3.35
N SER A 187 -10.78 -6.36 -2.82
CA SER A 187 -10.79 -5.57 -1.59
C SER A 187 -11.01 -6.47 -0.38
N LEU A 188 -10.19 -6.23 0.65
CA LEU A 188 -10.53 -6.67 2.01
C LEU A 188 -11.83 -5.99 2.48
N PRO A 189 -12.64 -6.65 3.33
CA PRO A 189 -13.93 -6.12 3.78
C PRO A 189 -13.87 -4.68 4.35
N GLN A 190 -12.87 -4.38 5.18
CA GLN A 190 -12.63 -3.09 5.81
C GLN A 190 -12.24 -1.98 4.82
N SER A 191 -11.73 -2.34 3.64
CA SER A 191 -11.25 -1.37 2.63
C SER A 191 -12.31 -1.07 1.57
N LYS A 192 -13.45 -1.79 1.54
CA LYS A 192 -14.50 -1.59 0.52
C LYS A 192 -14.96 -0.13 0.44
N GLY A 193 -15.27 0.47 1.59
CA GLY A 193 -15.73 1.86 1.65
C GLY A 193 -14.68 2.89 1.20
N PHE A 194 -13.39 2.57 1.21
CA PHE A 194 -12.35 3.42 0.63
C PHE A 194 -12.43 3.40 -0.90
N TYR A 195 -12.54 2.21 -1.50
CA TYR A 195 -12.61 2.04 -2.95
C TYR A 195 -13.93 2.52 -3.55
N GLU A 196 -15.06 2.32 -2.85
CA GLU A 196 -16.35 2.89 -3.25
C GLU A 196 -16.31 4.43 -3.26
N LYS A 197 -15.69 5.06 -2.26
CA LYS A 197 -15.49 6.52 -2.23
C LYS A 197 -14.56 7.01 -3.33
N LEU A 198 -13.63 6.17 -3.79
CA LEU A 198 -12.77 6.44 -4.94
C LEU A 198 -13.54 6.35 -6.27
N GLY A 199 -14.78 5.84 -6.25
CA GLY A 199 -15.62 5.66 -7.44
C GLY A 199 -15.39 4.33 -8.14
N MET A 200 -14.88 3.31 -7.43
CA MET A 200 -14.81 1.95 -7.96
C MET A 200 -16.15 1.23 -7.80
N GLU A 201 -16.48 0.38 -8.76
CA GLU A 201 -17.69 -0.43 -8.77
C GLU A 201 -17.34 -1.88 -8.46
N ASN A 202 -18.18 -2.57 -7.68
CA ASN A 202 -18.03 -3.99 -7.42
C ASN A 202 -18.64 -4.82 -8.55
N TYR A 203 -17.93 -5.85 -8.99
CA TYR A 203 -18.39 -6.81 -9.99
C TYR A 203 -18.37 -8.22 -9.40
N PRO A 204 -19.48 -8.66 -8.77
CA PRO A 204 -19.57 -9.93 -8.05
C PRO A 204 -19.16 -11.17 -8.85
N GLU A 205 -19.29 -11.13 -10.17
CA GLU A 205 -18.88 -12.20 -11.09
C GLU A 205 -17.38 -12.47 -11.09
N ARG A 206 -16.57 -11.53 -10.58
CA ARG A 206 -15.12 -11.67 -10.42
C ARG A 206 -14.68 -11.78 -8.96
N ASP A 207 -15.61 -11.79 -8.00
CA ASP A 207 -15.28 -12.00 -6.59
C ASP A 207 -14.53 -13.32 -6.40
N LYS A 208 -13.56 -13.34 -5.48
CA LYS A 208 -12.69 -14.49 -5.24
C LYS A 208 -12.33 -14.59 -3.77
N ASP A 209 -12.38 -15.82 -3.23
CA ASP A 209 -11.94 -16.14 -1.86
C ASP A 209 -12.56 -15.24 -0.77
N GLY A 210 -13.83 -14.84 -0.97
CA GLY A 210 -14.55 -13.92 -0.07
C GLY A 210 -14.15 -12.45 -0.20
N LEU A 211 -13.29 -12.10 -1.15
CA LEU A 211 -12.88 -10.74 -1.47
C LEU A 211 -13.72 -10.20 -2.63
N ALA A 212 -14.23 -8.99 -2.44
CA ALA A 212 -15.00 -8.28 -3.44
C ALA A 212 -14.09 -7.73 -4.53
N TYR A 213 -14.35 -8.05 -5.80
CA TYR A 213 -13.64 -7.49 -6.93
C TYR A 213 -14.17 -6.10 -7.26
N PHE A 214 -13.28 -5.14 -7.39
CA PHE A 214 -13.60 -3.77 -7.76
C PHE A 214 -12.83 -3.36 -9.01
N GLU A 215 -13.46 -2.58 -9.87
CA GLU A 215 -12.80 -1.91 -10.99
C GLU A 215 -13.21 -0.44 -11.06
N ILE A 216 -12.26 0.43 -11.38
CA ILE A 216 -12.53 1.85 -11.60
C ILE A 216 -12.82 2.11 -13.09
N SER A 217 -13.85 2.90 -13.38
CA SER A 217 -14.15 3.26 -14.77
C SER A 217 -13.08 4.17 -15.36
N ARG A 218 -12.97 4.17 -16.69
CA ARG A 218 -12.06 5.06 -17.41
C ARG A 218 -12.32 6.54 -17.14
N ALA A 219 -13.60 6.93 -17.05
CA ALA A 219 -13.99 8.31 -16.73
C ALA A 219 -13.48 8.73 -15.34
N LYS A 220 -13.69 7.89 -14.33
CA LYS A 220 -13.19 8.15 -12.97
C LYS A 220 -11.67 8.13 -12.89
N SER A 221 -11.01 7.24 -13.63
CA SER A 221 -9.55 7.22 -13.75
C SER A 221 -9.01 8.52 -14.35
N ALA A 222 -9.67 9.06 -15.37
CA ALA A 222 -9.30 10.34 -15.96
C ALA A 222 -9.48 11.51 -14.98
N GLU A 223 -10.55 11.50 -14.16
CA GLU A 223 -10.73 12.48 -13.08
C GLU A 223 -9.58 12.42 -12.06
N LEU A 224 -9.14 11.21 -11.66
CA LEU A 224 -8.01 11.04 -10.73
C LEU A 224 -6.68 11.57 -11.29
N LEU A 225 -6.47 11.43 -12.60
CA LEU A 225 -5.28 11.98 -13.28
C LEU A 225 -5.36 13.51 -13.44
N GLY A 226 -6.55 14.05 -13.73
CA GLY A 226 -6.78 15.47 -13.98
C GLY A 226 -6.99 16.34 -12.74
N ALA A 227 -7.27 15.74 -11.58
CA ALA A 227 -7.32 16.45 -10.30
C ALA A 227 -5.90 16.76 -9.81
N ALA A 228 -5.30 17.84 -10.32
CA ALA A 228 -4.05 18.44 -9.82
C ALA A 228 -4.35 19.80 -9.18
#